data_AF-A0A0E0G102-F1
#
_entry.id   AF-A0A0E0G102-F1
#
_cell.length_a   1.000
_cell.length_b   1.000
_cell.length_c   1.000
_cell.angle_alpha   90.00
_cell.angle_beta   90.00
_cell.angle_gamma   90.00
#
_symmetry.space_group_name_H-M   'P 1'
#
loop_
_entity.id
_entity.type
_entity.pdbx_description
1 polymer ?
#
loop_
_entity_poly.entity_id
_entity_poly.type
_entity_poly.pdbx_seq_one_letter_code
_entity_poly.pdbx_strand_id
1 'polypeptide(L)'
;MAAAAASHRVFVYGTLMAEEVVRVLIGRSPSSSPAVLPNHQRFSIKGRVYPAILPVDGKEVSGKVFKGITDRELNVLDIFEDEEYVKRTVEISLTDTSEKLLAYAYIWGNQDDPDLYGEWDFEEWKRVHLEDYVKMTQEFMEELEQLEPKTET
;
A
#
# COMPACT_ATOMS: atom_id res chain seq x y z
N MET A 1 10.33 24.86 -18.97
CA MET A 1 10.75 24.18 -17.73
C MET A 1 9.77 23.04 -17.50
N ALA A 2 10.23 21.79 -17.45
CA ALA A 2 9.37 20.71 -17.00
C ALA A 2 8.99 21.00 -15.55
N ALA A 3 7.70 21.07 -15.24
CA ALA A 3 7.25 21.00 -13.86
C ALA A 3 7.91 19.75 -13.26
N ALA A 4 8.62 19.89 -12.13
CA ALA A 4 9.03 18.72 -11.38
C ALA A 4 7.75 17.94 -11.10
N ALA A 5 7.58 16.77 -11.72
CA ALA A 5 6.43 15.92 -11.46
C ALA A 5 6.34 15.73 -9.93
N ALA A 6 5.16 15.98 -9.36
CA ALA A 6 4.98 15.78 -7.93
C ALA A 6 5.38 14.33 -7.60
N SER A 7 6.27 14.20 -6.64
CA SER A 7 6.92 12.95 -6.28
C SER A 7 6.52 12.61 -4.86
N HIS A 8 5.51 11.76 -4.75
CA HIS A 8 4.94 11.32 -3.48
C HIS A 8 5.77 10.21 -2.85
N ARG A 9 5.60 10.06 -1.54
CA ARG A 9 6.09 8.92 -0.77
C ARG A 9 4.91 8.14 -0.26
N VAL A 10 4.95 6.82 -0.41
CA VAL A 10 3.87 5.93 0.03
C VAL A 10 4.47 4.83 0.89
N PHE A 11 4.06 4.74 2.15
CA PHE A 11 4.39 3.65 3.05
C PHE A 11 3.42 2.50 2.83
N VAL A 12 3.97 1.33 2.50
CA VAL A 12 3.24 0.09 2.27
C VAL A 12 3.64 -0.94 3.30
N TYR A 13 2.65 -1.70 3.77
CA TYR A 13 2.78 -2.63 4.88
C TYR A 13 2.04 -3.95 4.65
N GLY A 14 1.45 -4.15 3.48
CA GLY A 14 0.66 -5.34 3.16
C GLY A 14 1.02 -5.93 1.81
N THR A 15 0.00 -6.25 1.02
CA THR A 15 0.13 -6.87 -0.30
C THR A 15 0.95 -6.01 -1.26
N LEU A 16 0.85 -4.68 -1.17
CA LEU A 16 1.68 -3.74 -1.92
C LEU A 16 3.19 -3.80 -1.59
N MET A 17 3.64 -4.55 -0.58
CA MET A 17 5.07 -4.82 -0.36
C MET A 17 5.65 -5.81 -1.39
N ALA A 18 4.78 -6.58 -2.07
CA ALA A 18 5.15 -7.48 -3.15
C ALA A 18 5.32 -6.72 -4.46
N GLU A 19 6.49 -6.89 -5.07
CA GLU A 19 6.88 -6.16 -6.28
C GLU A 19 6.00 -6.56 -7.48
N GLU A 20 5.59 -7.82 -7.52
CA GLU A 20 4.75 -8.40 -8.56
C GLU A 20 3.40 -7.69 -8.62
N VAL A 21 2.78 -7.42 -7.47
CA VAL A 21 1.50 -6.70 -7.36
C VAL A 21 1.68 -5.24 -7.82
N VAL A 22 2.73 -4.57 -7.35
CA VAL A 22 2.98 -3.16 -7.69
C VAL A 22 3.28 -2.98 -9.18
N ARG A 23 4.02 -3.92 -9.79
CA ARG A 23 4.29 -3.91 -11.23
C ARG A 23 3.01 -4.01 -12.05
N VAL A 24 2.03 -4.78 -11.61
CA VAL A 24 0.72 -4.86 -12.27
C VAL A 24 -0.01 -3.52 -12.15
N LEU A 25 -0.07 -2.94 -10.95
CA LEU A 25 -0.83 -1.71 -10.71
C LEU A 25 -0.26 -0.50 -11.46
N ILE A 26 1.05 -0.28 -11.40
CA ILE A 26 1.67 0.96 -11.89
C ILE A 26 2.70 0.76 -13.00
N GLY A 27 2.83 -0.46 -13.53
CA GLY A 27 3.68 -0.77 -14.68
C GLY A 27 5.19 -0.75 -14.40
N ARG A 28 5.62 -0.52 -13.16
CA ARG A 28 7.03 -0.50 -12.74
C ARG A 28 7.20 -0.82 -11.26
N SER A 29 8.46 -0.93 -10.83
CA SER A 29 8.83 -1.00 -9.41
C SER A 29 9.39 0.35 -8.95
N PRO A 30 8.74 1.03 -8.00
CA PRO A 30 9.28 2.23 -7.39
C PRO A 30 10.58 1.97 -6.65
N SER A 31 11.43 2.99 -6.55
CA SER A 31 12.54 2.96 -5.60
C SER A 31 11.94 2.84 -4.19
N SER A 32 12.41 1.87 -3.43
CA SER A 32 11.89 1.58 -2.10
C SER A 32 13.01 1.50 -1.06
N SER A 33 12.67 1.81 0.19
CA SER A 33 13.54 1.59 1.34
C SER A 33 12.74 0.95 2.48
N PRO A 34 13.34 0.06 3.28
CA PRO A 34 12.68 -0.46 4.47
C PRO A 34 12.40 0.68 5.45
N ALA A 35 11.23 0.63 6.07
CA ALA A 35 10.78 1.64 7.00
C ALA A 35 9.86 1.06 8.08
N VAL A 36 9.74 1.77 9.19
CA VAL A 36 8.88 1.43 10.31
C VAL A 36 7.91 2.57 10.57
N LEU A 37 6.63 2.21 10.75
CA LEU A 37 5.59 3.11 11.20
C LEU A 37 5.34 2.89 12.71
N PRO A 38 5.67 3.86 13.58
CA PRO A 38 5.42 3.75 15.01
C PRO A 38 3.94 3.94 15.36
N ASN A 39 3.56 3.49 16.56
CA ASN A 39 2.23 3.61 17.15
C ASN A 39 1.10 3.01 16.30
N HIS A 40 1.40 1.94 15.57
CA HIS A 40 0.43 1.20 14.77
C HIS A 40 0.64 -0.30 14.97
N GLN A 41 -0.42 -1.07 14.78
CA GLN A 41 -0.36 -2.53 14.74
C GLN A 41 -1.01 -3.03 13.46
N ARG A 42 -0.42 -4.09 12.88
CA ARG A 42 -0.95 -4.80 11.72
C ARG A 42 -1.81 -5.98 12.16
N PHE A 43 -2.96 -6.15 11.51
CA PHE A 43 -3.94 -7.18 11.80
C PHE A 43 -4.30 -7.97 10.54
N SER A 44 -4.62 -9.25 10.71
CA SER A 44 -5.37 -10.00 9.70
C SER A 44 -6.85 -9.67 9.81
N ILE A 45 -7.59 -9.83 8.70
CA ILE A 45 -9.03 -9.55 8.64
C ILE A 45 -9.74 -10.83 8.18
N LYS A 46 -10.82 -11.26 8.87
CA LYS A 46 -11.50 -12.51 8.49
C LYS A 46 -12.06 -12.41 7.08
N GLY A 47 -11.86 -13.46 6.29
CA GLY A 47 -12.34 -13.53 4.91
C GLY A 47 -11.53 -12.68 3.91
N ARG A 48 -10.46 -12.01 4.34
CA ARG A 48 -9.59 -11.22 3.47
C ARG A 48 -8.15 -11.69 3.59
N VAL A 49 -7.42 -11.57 2.49
CA VAL A 49 -6.01 -11.98 2.41
C VAL A 49 -5.04 -10.81 2.61
N TYR A 50 -5.53 -9.57 2.63
CA TYR A 50 -4.75 -8.37 2.88
C TYR A 50 -4.92 -7.86 4.32
N PRO A 51 -3.90 -7.16 4.86
CA PRO A 51 -3.92 -6.72 6.25
C PRO A 51 -4.57 -5.35 6.45
N ALA A 52 -5.02 -5.11 7.68
CA ALA A 52 -5.33 -3.78 8.20
C ALA A 52 -4.18 -3.25 9.06
N ILE A 53 -4.04 -1.92 9.16
CA ILE A 53 -3.33 -1.30 10.28
C ILE A 53 -4.25 -0.34 11.02
N LEU A 54 -4.11 -0.32 12.35
CA LEU A 54 -4.80 0.60 13.25
C LEU A 54 -3.81 1.24 14.22
N PRO A 55 -4.10 2.45 14.73
CA PRO A 55 -3.30 3.09 15.76
C PRO A 55 -3.29 2.26 17.05
N VAL A 56 -2.09 1.91 17.52
CA VAL A 56 -1.87 1.22 18.81
C VAL A 56 -0.56 1.72 19.40
N ASP A 57 -0.63 2.40 20.54
CA ASP A 57 0.52 3.01 21.19
C ASP A 57 1.59 1.98 21.58
N GLY A 58 2.86 2.31 21.32
CA GLY A 58 4.00 1.46 21.67
C GLY A 58 4.17 0.21 20.79
N LYS A 59 3.33 0.05 19.76
CA LYS A 59 3.53 -0.93 18.69
C LYS A 59 4.16 -0.27 17.47
N GLU A 60 4.67 -1.09 16.56
CA GLU A 60 5.24 -0.62 15.31
C GLU A 60 4.94 -1.59 14.17
N VAL A 61 4.89 -1.06 12.95
CA VAL A 61 4.66 -1.82 11.73
C VAL A 61 5.85 -1.68 10.81
N SER A 62 6.53 -2.78 10.53
CA SER A 62 7.64 -2.85 9.57
C SER A 62 7.12 -2.99 8.15
N GLY A 63 7.53 -2.09 7.25
CA GLY A 63 7.11 -2.11 5.86
C GLY A 63 8.17 -1.53 4.93
N LYS A 64 7.72 -0.97 3.81
CA LYS A 64 8.57 -0.28 2.84
C LYS A 64 7.98 1.08 2.54
N VAL A 65 8.83 2.05 2.21
CA VAL A 65 8.39 3.32 1.63
C VAL A 65 8.81 3.38 0.16
N PHE A 66 7.83 3.56 -0.71
CA PHE A 66 8.03 3.92 -2.10
C PHE A 66 8.31 5.40 -2.22
N LYS A 67 9.29 5.72 -3.08
CA LYS A 67 9.72 7.09 -3.40
C LYS A 67 9.49 7.32 -4.89
N GLY A 68 9.16 8.56 -5.26
CA GLY A 68 8.98 8.88 -6.68
C GLY A 68 7.65 8.42 -7.24
N ILE A 69 6.59 8.35 -6.42
CA ILE A 69 5.24 8.02 -6.91
C ILE A 69 4.64 9.28 -7.54
N THR A 70 4.25 9.19 -8.81
CA THR A 70 3.61 10.30 -9.54
C THR A 70 2.15 10.44 -9.14
N ASP A 71 1.51 11.57 -9.49
CA ASP A 71 0.08 11.77 -9.24
C ASP A 71 -0.79 10.68 -9.89
N ARG A 72 -0.46 10.26 -11.12
CA ARG A 72 -1.19 9.20 -11.82
C ARG A 72 -1.08 7.86 -11.10
N GLU A 73 0.11 7.50 -10.66
CA GLU A 73 0.34 6.25 -9.94
C GLU A 73 -0.31 6.28 -8.56
N LEU A 74 -0.26 7.43 -7.87
CA LEU A 74 -0.97 7.60 -6.60
C LEU A 74 -2.48 7.41 -6.79
N ASN A 75 -3.06 7.95 -7.87
CA ASN A 75 -4.48 7.76 -8.18
C ASN A 75 -4.85 6.29 -8.42
N VAL A 76 -3.99 5.51 -9.10
CA VAL A 76 -4.22 4.06 -9.24
C VAL A 76 -4.22 3.36 -7.88
N LEU A 77 -3.28 3.71 -7.00
CA LEU A 77 -3.25 3.17 -5.64
C LEU A 77 -4.47 3.60 -4.82
N ASP A 78 -4.95 4.84 -4.98
CA ASP A 78 -6.15 5.33 -4.31
C ASP A 78 -7.40 4.54 -4.73
N ILE A 79 -7.53 4.23 -6.03
CA ILE A 79 -8.66 3.44 -6.54
C ILE A 79 -8.55 1.97 -6.08
N PHE A 80 -7.34 1.42 -6.06
CA PHE A 80 -7.11 0.03 -5.66
C PHE A 80 -7.40 -0.24 -4.18
N GLU A 81 -7.08 0.72 -3.30
CA GLU A 81 -7.34 0.60 -1.86
C GLU A 81 -8.80 0.89 -1.49
N ASP A 82 -9.55 1.51 -2.41
CA ASP A 82 -10.99 1.77 -2.33
C ASP A 82 -11.42 2.54 -1.05
N GLU A 83 -12.73 2.59 -0.78
CA GLU A 83 -13.32 3.27 0.39
C GLU A 83 -12.99 2.59 1.73
N GLU A 84 -12.47 1.36 1.71
CA GLU A 84 -12.18 0.57 2.91
C GLU A 84 -10.99 1.09 3.69
N TYR A 85 -10.05 1.72 2.98
CA TYR A 85 -8.90 2.37 3.58
C TYR A 85 -8.98 3.87 3.41
N VAL A 86 -8.49 4.56 4.43
CA VAL A 86 -8.40 6.01 4.42
C VAL A 86 -6.95 6.42 4.30
N LYS A 87 -6.63 7.12 3.20
CA LYS A 87 -5.31 7.71 3.00
C LYS A 87 -5.02 8.76 4.08
N ARG A 88 -3.86 8.62 4.73
CA ARG A 88 -3.35 9.50 5.80
C ARG A 88 -1.89 9.82 5.57
N THR A 89 -1.48 11.02 5.95
CA THR A 89 -0.06 11.36 6.08
C THR A 89 0.45 10.86 7.42
N VAL A 90 1.50 10.04 7.40
CA VAL A 90 2.13 9.45 8.59
C VAL A 90 3.62 9.79 8.63
N GLU A 91 4.19 9.83 9.83
CA GLU A 91 5.64 9.88 10.03
C GLU A 91 6.18 8.46 10.17
N ILE A 92 7.11 8.09 9.30
CA ILE A 92 7.82 6.81 9.32
C ILE A 92 9.30 7.03 9.64
N SER A 93 9.98 5.99 10.09
CA SER A 93 11.44 5.98 10.26
C SER A 93 12.07 4.97 9.32
N LEU A 94 13.04 5.38 8.51
CA LEU A 94 13.80 4.48 7.65
C LEU A 94 14.65 3.52 8.51
N THR A 95 14.59 2.23 8.23
CA THR A 95 15.34 1.23 9.02
C THR A 95 16.85 1.36 8.83
N ASP A 96 17.29 1.72 7.62
CA ASP A 96 18.71 1.77 7.27
C ASP A 96 19.43 3.02 7.83
N THR A 97 18.72 4.15 7.92
CA THR A 97 19.31 5.46 8.26
C THR A 97 18.76 6.05 9.55
N SER A 98 17.69 5.50 10.11
CA SER A 98 16.90 6.09 11.21
C SER A 98 16.34 7.49 10.89
N GLU A 99 16.34 7.90 9.62
CA GLU A 99 15.76 9.16 9.17
C GLU A 99 14.24 9.11 9.23
N LYS A 100 13.63 10.17 9.77
CA LYS A 100 12.18 10.33 9.81
C LYS A 100 11.67 11.05 8.58
N LEU A 101 10.60 10.53 7.97
CA LEU A 101 10.01 11.09 6.76
C LEU A 101 8.48 11.05 6.83
N LEU A 102 7.84 12.01 6.19
CA LEU A 102 6.41 11.97 5.93
C LEU A 102 6.12 11.16 4.65
N ALA A 103 5.12 10.29 4.73
CA ALA A 103 4.60 9.50 3.62
C ALA A 103 3.09 9.33 3.73
N TYR A 104 2.42 9.04 2.63
CA TYR A 104 1.05 8.55 2.65
C TYR A 104 1.02 7.08 3.08
N ALA A 105 0.01 6.71 3.86
CA ALA A 105 -0.34 5.33 4.15
C ALA A 105 -1.86 5.17 4.08
N TYR A 106 -2.31 4.01 3.64
CA TYR A 106 -3.72 3.62 3.64
C TYR A 106 -4.04 2.99 4.99
N ILE A 107 -4.87 3.61 5.82
CA ILE A 107 -5.20 3.12 7.17
C ILE A 107 -6.59 2.49 7.14
N TRP A 108 -6.81 1.36 7.80
CA TRP A 108 -8.13 0.71 7.81
C TRP A 108 -9.21 1.65 8.33
N GLY A 109 -10.29 1.81 7.58
CA GLY A 109 -11.33 2.81 7.87
C GLY A 109 -12.19 2.46 9.08
N ASN A 110 -12.35 1.17 9.39
CA ASN A 110 -13.19 0.69 10.48
C ASN A 110 -12.36 0.27 11.70
N GLN A 111 -12.21 1.17 12.68
CA GLN A 111 -11.39 0.89 13.87
C GLN A 111 -12.01 -0.15 14.81
N ASP A 112 -13.33 -0.31 14.77
CA ASP A 112 -14.08 -1.23 15.64
C ASP A 112 -14.44 -2.54 14.93
N ASP A 113 -13.72 -2.87 13.86
CA ASP A 113 -14.00 -4.04 13.05
C ASP A 113 -13.80 -5.36 13.85
N PRO A 114 -14.88 -6.13 14.09
CA PRO A 114 -14.82 -7.37 14.89
C PRO A 114 -14.15 -8.53 14.14
N ASP A 115 -13.84 -8.35 12.87
CA ASP A 115 -13.13 -9.31 12.04
C ASP A 115 -11.63 -9.10 12.02
N LEU A 116 -11.11 -8.09 12.72
CA LEU A 116 -9.68 -7.96 12.96
C LEU A 116 -9.19 -9.00 13.96
N TYR A 117 -8.12 -9.71 13.62
CA TYR A 117 -7.52 -10.71 14.49
C TYR A 117 -6.04 -10.92 14.20
N GLY A 118 -5.31 -11.36 15.23
CA GLY A 118 -3.93 -11.81 15.11
C GLY A 118 -2.98 -10.79 14.53
N GLU A 119 -1.79 -11.27 14.19
CA GLU A 119 -0.80 -10.55 13.39
C GLU A 119 -0.85 -11.10 11.97
N TRP A 120 -0.59 -10.25 10.97
CA TRP A 120 -0.53 -10.67 9.58
C TRP A 120 0.93 -10.85 9.14
N ASP A 121 1.24 -12.01 8.58
CA ASP A 121 2.58 -12.41 8.15
C ASP A 121 2.72 -12.27 6.62
N PHE A 122 3.65 -11.42 6.20
CA PHE A 122 3.92 -11.17 4.79
C PHE A 122 4.53 -12.38 4.06
N GLU A 123 5.43 -13.12 4.71
CA GLU A 123 6.12 -14.24 4.09
C GLU A 123 5.17 -15.43 3.93
N GLU A 124 4.29 -15.66 4.91
CA GLU A 124 3.21 -16.63 4.78
C GLU A 124 2.27 -16.24 3.64
N TRP A 125 1.80 -14.98 3.63
CA TRP A 125 0.93 -14.50 2.56
C TRP A 125 1.58 -14.64 1.19
N LYS A 126 2.85 -14.27 1.05
CA LYS A 126 3.58 -14.35 -0.21
C LYS A 126 3.67 -15.79 -0.72
N ARG A 127 3.88 -16.75 0.18
CA ARG A 127 3.96 -18.18 -0.16
C ARG A 127 2.62 -18.76 -0.61
N VAL A 128 1.51 -18.32 -0.01
CA VAL A 128 0.19 -18.96 -0.17
C VAL A 128 -0.70 -18.23 -1.18
N HIS A 129 -0.63 -16.90 -1.25
CA HIS A 129 -1.62 -16.07 -1.93
C HIS A 129 -1.07 -15.23 -3.07
N LEU A 130 0.26 -15.05 -3.20
CA LEU A 130 0.83 -14.12 -4.17
C LEU A 130 0.36 -14.38 -5.61
N GLU A 131 0.39 -15.63 -6.07
CA GLU A 131 0.06 -15.96 -7.46
C GLU A 131 -1.38 -15.58 -7.81
N ASP A 132 -2.33 -15.97 -6.96
CA ASP A 132 -3.75 -15.68 -7.19
C ASP A 132 -4.06 -14.19 -6.99
N TYR A 133 -3.36 -13.54 -6.06
CA TYR A 133 -3.51 -12.10 -5.84
C TYR A 133 -3.00 -11.29 -7.04
N VAL A 134 -1.90 -11.72 -7.68
CA VAL A 134 -1.41 -11.09 -8.91
C VAL A 134 -2.43 -11.22 -10.04
N LYS A 135 -3.06 -12.39 -10.21
CA LYS A 135 -4.13 -12.57 -11.22
C LYS A 135 -5.31 -11.65 -10.97
N MET A 136 -5.80 -11.60 -9.73
CA MET A 136 -6.87 -10.67 -9.34
C MET A 136 -6.49 -9.21 -9.60
N THR A 137 -5.24 -8.84 -9.31
CA THR A 137 -4.73 -7.47 -9.58
C THR A 137 -4.70 -7.18 -11.09
N GLN A 138 -4.41 -8.17 -11.94
CA GLN A 138 -4.44 -8.02 -13.39
C GLN A 138 -5.86 -7.78 -13.90
N GLU A 139 -6.82 -8.59 -13.43
CA GLU A 139 -8.25 -8.43 -13.75
C GLU A 139 -8.75 -7.04 -13.35
N PHE A 140 -8.40 -6.58 -12.15
CA PHE A 140 -8.71 -5.21 -11.69
C PHE A 140 -8.17 -4.14 -12.65
N MET A 141 -6.91 -4.25 -13.10
CA MET A 141 -6.32 -3.28 -14.01
C MET A 141 -6.97 -3.31 -15.39
N GLU A 142 -7.34 -4.49 -15.91
CA GLU A 142 -8.08 -4.63 -17.16
C GLU A 142 -9.47 -3.96 -17.10
N GLU A 143 -10.16 -4.06 -15.96
CA GLU A 143 -11.43 -3.38 -15.72
C GLU A 143 -11.25 -1.86 -15.63
N LEU A 144 -10.23 -1.39 -14.91
CA LEU A 144 -9.92 0.03 -14.76
C LEU A 144 -9.63 0.68 -16.12
N GLU A 145 -8.84 0.03 -16.98
CA GLU A 145 -8.53 0.50 -18.33
C GLU A 145 -9.75 0.59 -19.25
N GLN A 146 -10.78 -0.24 -19.03
CA GLN A 146 -12.03 -0.18 -19.80
C GLN A 146 -12.94 0.97 -19.34
N LEU A 147 -12.82 1.39 -18.08
CA LEU A 147 -13.58 2.49 -17.49
C LEU A 147 -12.99 3.87 -17.78
N GLU A 148 -11.69 3.97 -18.06
CA GLU A 148 -11.08 5.22 -18.54
C GLU A 148 -11.47 5.42 -20.02
N PRO A 149 -12.41 6.34 -20.36
CA PRO A 149 -12.66 6.64 -21.77
C PRO A 149 -11.34 7.16 -22.36
N LYS A 150 -10.92 6.59 -23.49
CA LYS A 150 -9.83 7.16 -24.30
C LYS A 150 -10.17 8.62 -24.58
N THR A 151 -9.63 9.54 -23.80
CA THR A 151 -9.54 10.95 -24.22
C THR A 151 -8.52 10.98 -25.34
N GLU A 152 -9.00 10.70 -26.55
CA GLU A 152 -8.36 11.15 -27.79
C GLU A 152 -8.29 12.67 -27.72
N THR A 153 -7.08 13.22 -27.67
CA THR A 153 -6.78 14.55 -28.21
C THR A 153 -5.33 14.61 -28.68
#